data_AF-A0A7V9E129-F1
#
_entry.id   AF-A0A7V9E129-F1
#
_cell.length_a   1.000
_cell.length_b   1.000
_cell.length_c   1.000
_cell.angle_alpha   90.00
_cell.angle_beta   90.00
_cell.angle_gamma   90.00
#
_symmetry.space_group_name_H-M   'P 1'
#
loop_
_entity.id
_entity.type
_entity.pdbx_description
1 polymer ?
#
loop_
_entity_poly.entity_id
_entity_poly.type
_entity_poly.pdbx_seq_one_letter_code
_entity_poly.pdbx_strand_id
1 'polypeptide(L)'
;MTTAALPAMAQQPSIGLGRAPTPAEITAWDIDVRPDGHGVKKGKGTVAEGQKIYDAQCASCHGTFGESNRYMPIAGGVREEDLKTGRASVLKNADGIRTLGTKLNHATTLWDYTFRAMPWTNP
;
A
#
# COMPACT_ATOMS: atom_id res chain seq x y z
N MET A 1 -22.17 1.45 32.60
CA MET A 1 -21.16 1.01 31.64
C MET A 1 -20.12 0.21 32.41
N THR A 2 -20.19 -1.12 32.33
CA THR A 2 -19.31 -2.04 33.07
C THR A 2 -18.09 -2.33 32.20
N THR A 3 -16.92 -1.84 32.61
CA THR A 3 -15.64 -2.19 32.00
C THR A 3 -15.31 -3.64 32.33
N ALA A 4 -15.39 -4.52 31.34
CA ALA A 4 -14.83 -5.87 31.45
C ALA A 4 -13.31 -5.79 31.30
N ALA A 5 -12.58 -6.17 32.34
CA ALA A 5 -11.13 -6.37 32.25
C ALA A 5 -10.86 -7.63 31.42
N LEU A 6 -10.05 -7.48 30.36
CA LEU A 6 -9.53 -8.63 29.62
C LEU A 6 -8.58 -9.43 30.54
N PRO A 7 -8.65 -10.77 30.55
CA PRO A 7 -7.72 -11.58 31.32
C PRO A 7 -6.30 -11.37 30.79
N ALA A 8 -5.35 -11.17 31.70
CA ALA A 8 -3.93 -11.18 31.37
C ALA A 8 -3.58 -12.56 30.80
N MET A 9 -3.15 -12.61 29.54
CA MET A 9 -2.60 -13.84 28.97
C MET A 9 -1.34 -14.19 29.77
N ALA A 10 -1.33 -15.36 30.40
CA ALA A 10 -0.16 -15.84 31.11
C ALA A 10 0.99 -16.02 30.11
N GLN A 11 2.02 -15.18 30.22
CA GLN A 11 3.27 -15.34 29.50
C GLN A 11 3.85 -16.70 29.90
N GLN A 12 4.06 -17.61 28.94
CA GLN A 12 4.80 -18.86 29.16
C GLN A 12 6.15 -18.55 29.84
N PRO A 13 6.73 -19.47 30.64
CA PRO A 13 8.06 -19.28 31.21
C PRO A 13 9.04 -18.89 30.11
N SER A 14 9.59 -17.68 30.20
CA SER A 14 10.56 -17.19 29.24
C SER A 14 11.79 -18.08 29.27
N ILE A 15 12.23 -18.59 28.12
CA ILE A 15 13.50 -19.32 27.96
C ILE A 15 14.72 -18.38 28.02
N GLY A 16 14.54 -17.11 28.38
CA GLY A 16 15.62 -16.13 28.57
C GLY A 16 16.21 -15.56 27.27
N LEU A 17 15.52 -15.73 26.13
CA LEU A 17 15.96 -15.19 24.84
C LEU A 17 15.26 -13.87 24.50
N GLY A 18 16.05 -12.90 24.04
CA GLY A 18 15.57 -11.60 23.58
C GLY A 18 15.20 -10.61 24.69
N ARG A 19 14.65 -9.47 24.28
CA ARG A 19 14.09 -8.43 25.17
C ARG A 19 12.84 -7.84 24.55
N ALA A 20 12.03 -7.16 25.36
CA ALA A 20 10.94 -6.36 24.82
C ALA A 20 11.49 -5.27 23.86
N PRO A 21 10.86 -5.07 22.68
CA PRO A 21 11.21 -3.96 21.82
C PRO A 21 10.84 -2.64 22.50
N THR A 22 11.68 -1.64 22.30
CA THR A 22 11.42 -0.26 22.73
C THR A 22 10.30 0.33 21.86
N PRO A 23 9.57 1.34 22.37
CA PRO A 23 8.57 2.05 21.56
C PRO A 23 9.16 2.63 20.25
N ALA A 24 10.43 3.04 20.27
CA ALA A 24 11.13 3.55 19.10
C ALA A 24 11.37 2.46 18.04
N GLU A 25 11.74 1.24 18.45
CA GLU A 25 11.91 0.11 17.54
C GLU A 25 10.59 -0.29 16.89
N ILE A 26 9.51 -0.34 17.67
CA ILE A 26 8.17 -0.60 17.13
C ILE A 26 7.81 0.49 16.12
N THR A 27 7.95 1.77 16.47
CA THR A 27 7.59 2.89 15.58
C THR A 27 8.39 2.90 14.27
N ALA A 28 9.64 2.43 14.29
CA ALA A 28 10.48 2.38 13.11
C ALA A 28 10.09 1.24 12.15
N TRP A 29 9.49 0.15 12.65
CA TRP A 29 9.18 -1.05 11.87
C TRP A 29 7.68 -1.19 11.55
N ASP A 30 6.83 -0.75 12.47
CA ASP A 30 5.36 -0.83 12.40
C ASP A 30 4.83 0.39 11.64
N ILE A 31 4.99 0.33 10.32
CA ILE A 31 4.57 1.38 9.37
C ILE A 31 3.45 0.89 8.45
N ASP A 32 2.82 -0.24 8.77
CA ASP A 32 1.79 -0.85 7.95
C ASP A 32 0.54 0.04 7.86
N VAL A 33 -0.10 0.05 6.69
CA VAL A 33 -1.36 0.74 6.50
C VAL A 33 -2.44 -0.23 6.08
N ARG A 34 -3.44 -0.39 6.95
CA ARG A 34 -4.52 -1.36 6.78
C ARG A 34 -5.63 -0.84 5.86
N PRO A 35 -6.47 -1.73 5.28
CA PRO A 35 -7.64 -1.34 4.49
C PRO A 35 -8.62 -0.40 5.17
N ASP A 36 -8.73 -0.45 6.50
CA ASP A 36 -9.58 0.40 7.33
C ASP A 36 -8.95 1.77 7.67
N GLY A 37 -7.75 2.04 7.17
CA GLY A 37 -7.02 3.30 7.40
C GLY A 37 -6.20 3.33 8.69
N HIS A 38 -6.16 2.25 9.48
CA HIS A 38 -5.23 2.15 10.60
C HIS A 38 -3.78 2.27 10.09
N GLY A 39 -2.95 3.04 10.79
CA GLY A 39 -1.55 3.29 10.42
C GLY A 39 -1.34 4.44 9.43
N VAL A 40 -2.38 4.99 8.80
CA VAL A 40 -2.24 6.18 7.94
C VAL A 40 -1.72 7.35 8.76
N LYS A 41 -0.55 7.88 8.37
CA LYS A 41 0.00 9.11 8.94
C LYS A 41 -0.79 10.32 8.42
N LYS A 42 -1.04 11.30 9.29
CA LYS A 42 -1.70 12.55 8.89
C LYS A 42 -0.88 13.24 7.81
N GLY A 43 -1.54 13.60 6.71
CA GLY A 43 -0.91 14.25 5.57
C GLY A 43 -1.93 14.64 4.51
N LYS A 44 -1.48 15.38 3.50
CA LYS A 44 -2.25 15.73 2.31
C LYS A 44 -1.30 15.97 1.15
N GLY A 45 -1.82 15.84 -0.07
CA GLY A 45 -1.12 16.17 -1.30
C GLY A 45 -2.11 16.29 -2.45
N THR A 46 -1.70 16.98 -3.50
CA THR A 46 -2.47 17.17 -4.73
C THR A 46 -1.91 16.32 -5.87
N VAL A 47 -2.71 16.09 -6.91
CA VAL A 47 -2.26 15.39 -8.13
C VAL A 47 -1.08 16.14 -8.78
N ALA A 48 -1.12 17.47 -8.81
CA ALA A 48 -0.06 18.29 -9.39
C ALA A 48 1.27 18.19 -8.62
N GLU A 49 1.23 18.08 -7.30
CA GLU A 49 2.43 17.81 -6.48
C GLU A 49 2.93 16.38 -6.71
N GLY A 50 2.01 15.41 -6.77
CA GLY A 50 2.32 14.01 -7.06
C GLY A 50 3.01 13.82 -8.40
N GLN A 51 2.57 14.51 -9.47
CA GLN A 51 3.17 14.40 -10.79
C GLN A 51 4.66 14.79 -10.78
N LYS A 52 5.01 15.89 -10.08
CA LYS A 52 6.41 16.33 -9.98
C LYS A 52 7.30 15.27 -9.33
N ILE A 53 6.79 14.62 -8.28
CA ILE A 53 7.50 13.53 -7.59
C ILE A 53 7.60 12.30 -8.50
N TYR A 54 6.50 11.94 -9.15
CA TYR A 54 6.42 10.78 -10.02
C TYR A 54 7.38 10.89 -11.22
N ASP A 55 7.44 12.04 -11.88
CA ASP A 55 8.37 12.28 -12.98
C ASP A 55 9.83 12.16 -12.52
N ALA A 56 10.14 12.65 -11.32
CA ALA A 56 11.49 12.64 -10.78
C ALA A 56 11.94 11.26 -10.27
N GLN A 57 11.03 10.44 -9.74
CA GLN A 57 11.37 9.24 -8.97
C GLN A 57 10.83 7.92 -9.54
N CYS A 58 9.83 7.96 -10.40
CA CYS A 58 9.06 6.78 -10.81
C CYS A 58 9.05 6.55 -12.34
N ALA A 59 8.95 7.64 -13.11
CA ALA A 59 8.67 7.60 -14.54
C ALA A 59 9.75 6.89 -15.38
N SER A 60 11.00 6.88 -14.91
CA SER A 60 12.11 6.17 -15.60
C SER A 60 11.83 4.68 -15.78
N CYS A 61 11.10 4.05 -14.84
CA CYS A 61 10.72 2.64 -14.90
C CYS A 61 9.27 2.45 -15.35
N HIS A 62 8.34 3.29 -14.87
CA HIS A 62 6.90 3.08 -15.01
C HIS A 62 6.23 3.87 -16.15
N GLY A 63 6.97 4.65 -16.94
CA GLY A 63 6.37 5.54 -17.96
C GLY A 63 5.87 6.84 -17.34
N THR A 64 5.59 7.87 -18.14
CA THR A 64 5.13 9.17 -17.63
C THR A 64 3.70 9.12 -17.11
N PHE A 65 2.90 8.19 -17.64
CA PHE A 65 1.49 7.98 -17.32
C PHE A 65 1.22 6.63 -16.66
N GLY A 66 2.27 5.90 -16.22
CA GLY A 66 2.13 4.56 -15.65
C GLY A 66 1.92 3.43 -16.67
N GLU A 67 2.11 3.72 -17.96
CA GLU A 67 1.98 2.84 -19.10
C GLU A 67 3.14 1.83 -19.27
N SER A 68 4.19 1.99 -18.46
CA SER A 68 5.46 1.27 -18.49
C SER A 68 6.40 1.61 -19.66
N ASN A 69 7.68 1.73 -19.34
CA ASN A 69 8.78 1.78 -20.31
C ASN A 69 9.56 0.46 -20.40
N ARG A 70 9.65 -0.31 -19.29
CA ARG A 70 10.47 -1.53 -19.18
C ARG A 70 9.97 -2.56 -18.14
N TYR A 71 8.94 -2.23 -17.36
CA TYR A 71 8.38 -3.04 -16.28
C TYR A 71 6.88 -3.34 -16.49
N MET A 72 6.14 -3.77 -15.47
CA MET A 72 4.69 -3.93 -15.59
C MET A 72 3.98 -2.56 -15.62
N PRO A 73 2.95 -2.37 -16.46
CA PRO A 73 2.12 -1.16 -16.45
C PRO A 73 1.36 -1.08 -15.12
N ILE A 74 1.35 0.11 -14.52
CA ILE A 74 0.69 0.37 -13.24
C ILE A 74 -0.63 1.12 -13.41
N ALA A 75 -0.88 1.71 -14.58
CA ALA A 75 -2.12 2.40 -14.92
C ALA A 75 -2.73 1.85 -16.23
N GLY A 76 -4.04 2.06 -16.39
CA GLY A 76 -4.81 1.60 -17.56
C GLY A 76 -5.63 0.33 -17.31
N GLY A 77 -6.42 -0.08 -18.31
CA GLY A 77 -7.24 -1.30 -18.27
C GLY A 77 -8.60 -1.18 -17.56
N VAL A 78 -8.92 -0.02 -16.97
CA VAL A 78 -10.24 0.27 -16.40
C VAL A 78 -11.04 1.09 -17.41
N ARG A 79 -12.27 0.64 -17.71
CA ARG A 79 -13.21 1.35 -18.59
C ARG A 79 -14.25 2.12 -17.77
N GLU A 80 -14.91 3.09 -18.38
CA GLU A 80 -15.94 3.90 -17.71
C GLU A 80 -17.10 3.05 -17.16
N GLU A 81 -17.44 1.98 -17.88
CA GLU A 81 -18.49 1.03 -17.49
C GLU A 81 -18.08 0.19 -16.28
N ASP A 82 -16.77 -0.09 -16.13
CA ASP A 82 -16.24 -0.82 -14.99
C ASP A 82 -16.43 -0.01 -13.70
N LEU A 83 -16.35 1.33 -13.77
CA LEU A 83 -16.52 2.23 -12.62
C LEU A 83 -17.92 2.13 -11.99
N LYS A 84 -18.93 1.76 -12.78
CA LYS A 84 -20.32 1.59 -12.30
C LYS A 84 -20.46 0.36 -11.38
N THR A 85 -19.58 -0.61 -11.51
CA THR A 85 -19.64 -1.88 -10.76
C THR A 85 -18.45 -2.11 -9.83
N GLY A 86 -17.37 -1.33 -10.00
CA GLY A 86 -16.08 -1.57 -9.34
C GLY A 86 -15.39 -2.84 -9.81
N ARG A 87 -15.80 -3.43 -10.96
CA ARG A 87 -15.25 -4.69 -11.48
C ARG A 87 -14.67 -4.47 -12.86
N ALA A 88 -13.35 -4.51 -12.97
CA ALA A 88 -12.66 -4.38 -14.24
C ALA A 88 -13.01 -5.53 -15.19
N SER A 89 -13.75 -5.24 -16.26
CA SER A 89 -14.19 -6.21 -17.26
C SER A 89 -13.03 -6.89 -17.99
N VAL A 90 -11.88 -6.22 -18.10
CA VAL A 90 -10.66 -6.76 -18.73
C VAL A 90 -10.18 -8.03 -18.04
N LEU A 91 -10.47 -8.21 -16.75
CA LEU A 91 -10.07 -9.39 -15.98
C LEU A 91 -10.87 -10.66 -16.29
N LYS A 92 -11.93 -10.56 -17.12
CA LYS A 92 -12.65 -11.74 -17.64
C LYS A 92 -11.81 -12.53 -18.63
N ASN A 93 -10.81 -11.89 -19.24
CA ASN A 93 -9.86 -12.53 -20.14
C ASN A 93 -8.61 -12.92 -19.34
N ALA A 94 -8.10 -14.13 -19.55
CA ALA A 94 -6.91 -14.63 -18.85
C ALA A 94 -5.70 -13.70 -19.04
N ASP A 95 -5.53 -13.20 -20.27
CA ASP A 95 -4.45 -12.30 -20.69
C ASP A 95 -4.80 -10.82 -20.51
N GLY A 96 -5.89 -10.52 -19.80
CA GLY A 96 -6.27 -9.14 -19.50
C GLY A 96 -5.19 -8.41 -18.72
N ILE A 97 -4.90 -7.17 -19.10
CA ILE A 97 -3.91 -6.31 -18.43
C ILE A 97 -4.24 -6.17 -16.93
N ARG A 98 -3.20 -6.21 -16.10
CA ARG A 98 -3.30 -6.15 -14.64
C ARG A 98 -2.52 -4.96 -14.14
N THR A 99 -3.26 -3.92 -13.80
CA THR A 99 -2.74 -2.66 -13.26
C THR A 99 -3.29 -2.42 -11.87
N LEU A 100 -2.83 -1.34 -11.21
CA LEU A 100 -3.35 -0.90 -9.91
C LEU A 100 -4.88 -0.77 -9.95
N GLY A 101 -5.41 -0.06 -10.96
CA GLY A 101 -6.84 0.21 -11.09
C GLY A 101 -7.70 -1.03 -11.36
N THR A 102 -7.14 -2.06 -11.99
CA THR A 102 -7.90 -3.30 -12.28
C THR A 102 -7.91 -4.29 -11.12
N LYS A 103 -6.90 -4.25 -10.24
CA LYS A 103 -6.63 -5.31 -9.25
C LYS A 103 -6.70 -4.90 -7.79
N LEU A 104 -6.36 -3.65 -7.46
CA LEU A 104 -6.35 -3.23 -6.06
C LEU A 104 -7.76 -2.91 -5.59
N ASN A 105 -8.09 -3.40 -4.40
CA ASN A 105 -9.36 -3.13 -3.74
C ASN A 105 -9.29 -1.93 -2.77
N HIS A 106 -8.07 -1.53 -2.36
CA HIS A 106 -7.86 -0.51 -1.34
C HIS A 106 -6.72 0.43 -1.72
N ALA A 107 -6.98 1.74 -1.65
CA ALA A 107 -5.96 2.77 -1.86
C ALA A 107 -4.85 2.72 -0.79
N THR A 108 -5.17 2.24 0.41
CA THR A 108 -4.18 2.08 1.49
C THR A 108 -3.11 1.06 1.17
N THR A 109 -3.42 0.00 0.41
CA THR A 109 -2.41 -0.96 -0.07
C THR A 109 -1.41 -0.29 -1.02
N LEU A 110 -1.88 0.59 -1.91
CA LEU A 110 -1.00 1.37 -2.79
C LEU A 110 -0.11 2.31 -1.98
N TRP A 111 -0.70 3.01 -0.99
CA TRP A 111 0.04 3.91 -0.11
C TRP A 111 1.12 3.19 0.69
N ASP A 112 0.77 2.10 1.39
CA ASP A 112 1.71 1.28 2.19
C ASP A 112 2.89 0.82 1.34
N TYR A 113 2.60 0.16 0.21
CA TYR A 113 3.62 -0.36 -0.68
C TYR A 113 4.54 0.74 -1.23
N THR A 114 3.97 1.86 -1.67
CA THR A 114 4.75 2.97 -2.20
C THR A 114 5.64 3.58 -1.12
N PHE A 115 5.09 3.79 0.08
CA PHE A 115 5.83 4.40 1.19
C PHE A 115 7.01 3.54 1.66
N ARG A 116 6.84 2.21 1.69
CA ARG A 116 7.83 1.30 2.27
C ARG A 116 8.81 0.67 1.29
N ALA A 117 8.46 0.60 0.00
CA ALA A 117 9.22 -0.22 -0.95
C ALA A 117 9.57 0.54 -2.24
N MET A 118 9.12 1.79 -2.41
CA MET A 118 9.42 2.61 -3.58
C MET A 118 10.11 3.92 -3.18
N PRO A 119 10.98 4.48 -4.05
CA PRO A 119 11.49 3.87 -5.29
C PRO A 119 12.30 2.59 -5.01
N TRP A 120 12.40 1.69 -6.00
CA TRP A 120 13.09 0.40 -5.84
C TRP A 120 14.52 0.52 -5.27
N THR A 121 15.20 1.63 -5.53
CA THR A 121 16.55 1.91 -5.04
C THR A 121 16.60 2.44 -3.60
N ASN A 122 15.47 2.59 -2.93
CA ASN A 122 15.34 3.15 -1.59
C ASN A 122 14.48 2.21 -0.69
N PRO A 123 14.97 0.99 -0.41
CA PRO A 123 14.27 0.02 0.43
C PRO A 123 14.27 0.40 1.91
#